data_AF-T0ZQF1-F1
#
_entry.id   AF-T0ZQF1-F1
#
_cell.length_a   1.000
_cell.length_b   1.000
_cell.length_c   1.000
_cell.angle_alpha   90.00
_cell.angle_beta   90.00
_cell.angle_gamma   90.00
#
_symmetry.space_group_name_H-M   'P 1'
#
loop_
_entity.id
_entity.type
_entity.pdbx_description
1 polymer ?
#
loop_
_entity_poly.entity_id
_entity_poly.type
_entity_poly.pdbx_seq_one_letter_code
_entity_poly.pdbx_strand_id
1 'polypeptide(L)'
;MAVNTDLALVDCLQHHGLLSSQMITTLRDTASLTRKSMPHLIGHTIGRSIPIGDLFSGAGFFKWTALLPQTRFLTQSLLPLDLAEYIRHPWAAPSVILPPGKRYQLLLLAEVLNRHRPLYGLQDVQELHPLLSQPLIETCLRIPVYLLLIGGKTRGLARLAFEECLPPDIVARQRKGQTTHFTLSLLHRSLPFMTELLFDGVLAQKNILDRNALKSALRPDTPIDWTALFPLCACLAAEIWLQNW
;
A
#
# COMPACT_ATOMS: atom_id res chain seq x y z
N MET A 1 2.56 -6.37 -3.30
CA MET A 1 3.80 -6.68 -2.57
C MET A 1 3.59 -6.09 -1.19
N ALA A 2 3.32 -6.90 -0.17
CA ALA A 2 2.76 -6.39 1.09
C ALA A 2 3.81 -5.91 2.09
N VAL A 3 5.09 -6.25 1.90
CA VAL A 3 6.17 -5.70 2.72
C VAL A 3 6.96 -4.76 1.83
N ASN A 4 7.19 -3.54 2.30
CA ASN A 4 8.18 -2.68 1.68
C ASN A 4 9.56 -3.28 1.99
N THR A 5 10.12 -3.98 1.01
CA THR A 5 11.35 -4.76 1.14
C THR A 5 12.51 -3.91 1.67
N ASP A 6 12.55 -2.62 1.34
CA ASP A 6 13.59 -1.69 1.82
C ASP A 6 13.44 -1.41 3.33
N LEU A 7 12.23 -1.34 3.87
CA LEU A 7 12.01 -1.12 5.32
C LEU A 7 12.34 -2.37 6.13
N ALA A 8 12.11 -3.55 5.56
CA ALA A 8 12.50 -4.80 6.20
C ALA A 8 14.03 -4.91 6.39
N LEU A 9 14.84 -4.36 5.46
CA LEU A 9 16.29 -4.27 5.63
C LEU A 9 16.68 -3.33 6.78
N VAL A 10 15.99 -2.19 6.93
CA VAL A 10 16.21 -1.27 8.06
C VAL A 10 15.93 -1.96 9.39
N ASP A 11 14.81 -2.69 9.49
CA ASP A 11 14.47 -3.46 10.70
C ASP A 11 15.53 -4.54 11.00
N CYS A 12 16.04 -5.22 9.97
CA CYS A 12 17.09 -6.22 10.13
C CYS A 12 18.39 -5.60 10.63
N LEU A 13 18.80 -4.46 10.06
CA LEU A 13 19.98 -3.73 10.46
C LEU A 13 19.89 -3.27 11.93
N GLN A 14 18.72 -2.76 12.35
CA GLN A 14 18.48 -2.33 13.73
C GLN A 14 18.51 -3.50 14.72
N HIS A 15 18.03 -4.68 14.33
CA HIS A 15 17.98 -5.85 15.22
C HIS A 15 19.31 -6.60 15.33
N HIS A 16 20.07 -6.73 14.25
CA HIS A 16 21.23 -7.63 14.20
C HIS A 16 22.55 -6.93 13.86
N GLY A 17 22.52 -5.66 13.44
CA GLY A 17 23.70 -4.94 12.95
C GLY A 17 24.14 -5.36 11.55
N LEU A 18 25.04 -4.55 10.97
CA LEU A 18 25.42 -4.62 9.55
C LEU A 18 26.16 -5.91 9.18
N LEU A 19 26.98 -6.43 10.09
CA LEU A 19 27.89 -7.56 9.84
C LEU A 19 27.30 -8.92 10.21
N SER A 20 26.01 -8.98 10.57
CA SER A 20 25.35 -10.23 10.93
C SER A 20 25.09 -11.13 9.73
N SER A 21 25.12 -12.44 9.94
CA SER A 21 24.71 -13.44 8.92
C SER A 21 23.25 -13.24 8.47
N GLN A 22 22.39 -12.82 9.39
CA GLN A 22 21.00 -12.48 9.10
C GLN A 22 20.89 -11.28 8.16
N MET A 23 21.70 -10.23 8.35
CA MET A 23 21.72 -9.07 7.46
C MET A 23 22.18 -9.45 6.05
N ILE A 24 23.22 -10.27 5.92
CA ILE A 24 23.71 -10.75 4.61
C ILE A 24 22.63 -11.55 3.89
N THR A 25 21.95 -12.45 4.59
CA THR A 25 20.87 -13.26 4.02
C THR A 25 19.69 -12.39 3.58
N THR A 26 19.27 -11.45 4.43
CA THR A 26 18.16 -10.55 4.14
C THR A 26 18.48 -9.62 2.97
N LEU A 27 19.72 -9.13 2.86
CA LEU A 27 20.17 -8.32 1.73
C LEU A 27 20.11 -9.11 0.42
N ARG A 28 20.58 -10.37 0.42
CA ARG A 28 20.50 -11.25 -0.76
C ARG A 28 19.06 -11.44 -1.21
N ASP A 29 18.18 -11.79 -0.28
CA ASP A 29 16.76 -12.01 -0.56
C ASP A 29 16.08 -10.72 -1.07
N THR A 30 16.44 -9.58 -0.49
CA THR A 30 15.94 -8.27 -0.93
C THR A 30 16.43 -7.92 -2.34
N ALA A 31 17.70 -8.19 -2.66
CA ALA A 31 18.25 -7.99 -3.99
C ALA A 31 17.53 -8.86 -5.03
N SER A 32 17.25 -10.13 -4.72
CA SER A 32 16.47 -11.02 -5.59
C SER A 32 15.04 -10.50 -5.83
N LEU A 33 14.37 -9.98 -4.80
CA LEU A 33 13.00 -9.46 -4.89
C LEU A 33 12.90 -8.15 -5.67
N THR A 34 13.81 -7.22 -5.39
CA THR A 34 13.75 -5.85 -5.92
C THR A 34 14.52 -5.69 -7.23
N ARG A 35 15.38 -6.66 -7.57
CA ARG A 35 16.37 -6.58 -8.66
C ARG A 35 17.33 -5.39 -8.53
N LYS A 36 17.47 -4.84 -7.32
CA LYS A 36 18.45 -3.78 -7.01
C LYS A 36 19.78 -4.43 -6.60
N SER A 37 20.88 -3.74 -6.87
CA SER A 37 22.21 -4.20 -6.45
C SER A 37 22.41 -4.08 -4.94
N MET A 38 23.25 -4.95 -4.38
CA MET A 38 23.57 -4.94 -2.95
C MET A 38 24.15 -3.59 -2.46
N PRO A 39 25.09 -2.93 -3.18
CA PRO A 39 25.59 -1.62 -2.75
C PRO A 39 24.51 -0.55 -2.70
N HIS A 40 23.58 -0.55 -3.67
CA HIS A 40 22.44 0.36 -3.68
C HIS A 40 21.55 0.14 -2.45
N LEU A 41 21.24 -1.12 -2.13
CA LEU A 41 20.44 -1.47 -0.96
C LEU A 41 21.11 -1.08 0.35
N ILE A 42 22.43 -1.30 0.48
CA ILE A 42 23.20 -0.93 1.67
C ILE A 42 23.19 0.59 1.86
N GLY A 43 23.57 1.35 0.82
CA GLY A 43 23.59 2.83 0.90
C GLY A 43 22.21 3.40 1.22
N HIS A 44 21.16 2.86 0.61
CA HIS A 44 19.78 3.26 0.88
C HIS A 44 19.32 2.90 2.31
N THR A 45 19.73 1.74 2.83
CA THR A 45 19.38 1.30 4.20
C THR A 45 20.09 2.14 5.25
N ILE A 46 21.40 2.39 5.07
CA ILE A 46 22.20 3.23 5.98
C ILE A 46 21.66 4.66 6.00
N GLY A 47 21.38 5.25 4.83
CA GLY A 47 20.81 6.60 4.72
C GLY A 47 19.45 6.75 5.41
N ARG A 48 18.70 5.65 5.60
CA ARG A 48 17.43 5.64 6.35
C ARG A 48 17.57 5.25 7.82
N SER A 49 18.72 4.72 8.22
CA SER A 49 18.95 4.20 9.58
C SER A 49 19.73 5.19 10.46
N ILE A 50 20.47 6.13 9.87
CA ILE A 50 21.22 7.16 10.59
C ILE A 50 20.29 8.36 10.89
N PRO A 51 20.03 8.68 12.16
CA PRO A 51 19.14 9.78 12.54
C PRO A 51 19.95 11.08 12.58
N ILE A 52 20.03 11.81 11.47
CA ILE A 52 20.59 13.18 11.44
C ILE A 52 19.52 14.11 10.88
N GLY A 53 18.67 14.67 11.75
CA GLY A 53 18.01 15.96 11.48
C GLY A 53 16.48 16.02 11.34
N ASP A 54 15.77 14.93 11.01
CA ASP A 54 14.34 15.04 10.60
C ASP A 54 13.32 14.68 11.69
N LEU A 55 13.57 15.06 12.95
CA LEU A 55 12.57 14.93 14.03
C LEU A 55 11.44 15.98 13.94
N PHE A 56 11.58 17.00 13.10
CA PHE A 56 10.58 18.08 12.94
C PHE A 56 10.25 18.47 11.49
N SER A 57 10.94 17.94 10.48
CA SER A 57 10.63 18.13 9.06
C SER A 57 10.06 16.84 8.49
N GLY A 58 8.75 16.80 8.24
CA GLY A 58 8.00 15.68 7.66
C GLY A 58 8.36 15.33 6.21
N ALA A 59 9.64 15.32 5.83
CA ALA A 59 10.11 15.16 4.47
C ALA A 59 11.40 14.30 4.41
N GLY A 60 11.28 13.00 4.73
CA GLY A 60 12.41 12.06 4.66
C GLY A 60 12.01 10.59 4.45
N PHE A 61 11.66 10.25 3.20
CA PHE A 61 11.81 8.90 2.59
C PHE A 61 11.01 7.68 3.12
N PHE A 62 9.77 7.88 3.50
CA PHE A 62 8.63 7.07 3.02
C PHE A 62 7.41 7.99 3.16
N LYS A 63 6.81 8.41 2.05
CA LYS A 63 5.58 9.21 2.16
C LYS A 63 4.50 8.30 2.76
N TRP A 64 4.25 8.47 4.05
CA TRP A 64 3.15 7.85 4.81
C TRP A 64 1.76 8.07 4.17
N THR A 65 1.71 8.91 3.13
CA THR A 65 0.57 9.18 2.23
C THR A 65 0.00 7.95 1.51
N ALA A 66 0.65 6.78 1.56
CA ALA A 66 0.12 5.58 0.90
C ALA A 66 -1.15 5.02 1.57
N LEU A 67 -1.36 5.34 2.85
CA LEU A 67 -2.55 4.92 3.62
C LEU A 67 -3.42 6.08 4.09
N LEU A 68 -2.93 7.31 3.96
CA LEU A 68 -3.80 8.48 4.06
C LEU A 68 -4.65 8.55 2.78
N PRO A 69 -5.96 8.80 2.87
CA PRO A 69 -6.79 9.12 1.72
C PRO A 69 -6.06 10.19 0.90
N GLN A 70 -5.76 9.86 -0.36
CA GLN A 70 -5.06 10.80 -1.21
C GLN A 70 -6.07 11.85 -1.66
N THR A 71 -5.90 13.08 -1.19
CA THR A 71 -6.69 14.24 -1.61
C THR A 71 -6.27 14.75 -3.00
N ARG A 72 -5.63 13.90 -3.81
CA ARG A 72 -4.96 14.24 -5.09
C ARG A 72 -5.86 14.99 -6.06
N PHE A 73 -7.16 14.67 -6.07
CA PHE A 73 -8.15 15.27 -6.95
C PHE A 73 -9.14 16.17 -6.22
N LEU A 74 -8.91 16.46 -4.94
CA LEU A 74 -9.77 17.34 -4.16
C LEU A 74 -9.17 18.75 -4.12
N THR A 75 -10.04 19.74 -4.22
CA THR A 75 -9.69 21.15 -4.08
C THR A 75 -9.17 21.40 -2.66
N GLN A 76 -7.88 21.76 -2.56
CA GLN A 76 -7.18 21.83 -1.28
C GLN A 76 -7.77 22.89 -0.33
N SER A 77 -8.29 24.00 -0.86
CA SER A 77 -8.90 25.06 -0.05
C SER A 77 -10.21 24.66 0.62
N LEU A 78 -10.82 23.53 0.22
CA LEU A 78 -12.05 23.00 0.83
C LEU A 78 -11.77 21.93 1.88
N LEU A 79 -10.51 21.53 2.07
CA LEU A 79 -10.17 20.55 3.08
C LEU A 79 -10.24 21.20 4.47
N PRO A 80 -10.81 20.50 5.47
CA PRO A 80 -10.87 21.03 6.83
C PRO A 80 -9.44 21.09 7.43
N LEU A 81 -9.20 22.07 8.32
CA LEU A 81 -7.87 22.28 8.90
C LEU A 81 -7.41 21.08 9.75
N ASP A 82 -8.35 20.38 10.37
CA ASP A 82 -8.20 19.18 11.18
C ASP A 82 -8.32 17.88 10.35
N LEU A 83 -8.21 17.94 9.01
CA LEU A 83 -8.29 16.77 8.12
C LEU A 83 -7.48 15.59 8.64
N ALA A 84 -6.25 15.85 9.10
CA ALA A 84 -5.34 14.83 9.61
C ALA A 84 -5.92 14.02 10.78
N GLU A 85 -6.80 14.61 11.59
CA GLU A 85 -7.45 13.93 12.73
C GLU A 85 -8.50 12.92 12.24
N TYR A 86 -9.25 13.25 11.19
CA TYR A 86 -10.25 12.35 10.61
C TYR A 86 -9.65 11.20 9.80
N ILE A 87 -8.53 11.47 9.11
CA ILE A 87 -8.00 10.52 8.13
C ILE A 87 -6.87 9.65 8.66
N ARG A 88 -6.32 9.98 9.84
CA ARG A 88 -5.23 9.22 10.44
C ARG A 88 -5.80 8.10 11.29
N HIS A 89 -5.54 6.86 10.88
CA HIS A 89 -5.82 5.71 11.71
C HIS A 89 -5.01 5.76 13.03
N PRO A 90 -5.57 5.41 14.21
CA PRO A 90 -4.84 5.44 15.47
C PRO A 90 -3.52 4.64 15.47
N TRP A 91 -3.46 3.54 14.70
CA TRP A 91 -2.23 2.74 14.53
C TRP A 91 -1.14 3.43 13.69
N ALA A 92 -1.42 4.58 13.09
CA ALA A 92 -0.45 5.44 12.42
C ALA A 92 0.28 6.39 13.37
N ALA A 93 -0.06 6.39 14.66
CA ALA A 93 0.62 7.21 15.65
C ALA A 93 2.13 6.89 15.67
N PRO A 94 3.01 7.91 15.81
CA PRO A 94 4.43 7.66 15.97
C PRO A 94 4.70 6.74 17.15
N SER A 95 5.50 5.70 16.91
CA SER A 95 6.08 4.87 17.96
C SER A 95 7.56 5.22 18.07
N VAL A 96 8.19 5.03 19.23
CA VAL A 96 9.67 5.07 19.34
C VAL A 96 10.23 3.64 19.40
N ILE A 97 9.40 2.69 19.80
CA ILE A 97 9.80 1.31 20.12
C ILE A 97 9.84 0.44 18.86
N LEU A 98 8.90 0.62 17.93
CA LEU A 98 8.79 -0.25 16.77
C LEU A 98 9.74 0.19 15.65
N PRO A 99 10.42 -0.73 14.96
CA PRO A 99 11.21 -0.37 13.78
C PRO A 99 10.31 -0.03 12.57
N PRO A 100 10.80 0.72 11.56
CA PRO A 100 9.96 1.28 10.50
C PRO A 100 9.14 0.26 9.69
N GLY A 101 9.71 -0.89 9.37
CA GLY A 101 9.04 -1.97 8.63
C GLY A 101 7.90 -2.59 9.43
N LYS A 102 8.10 -2.79 10.74
CA LYS A 102 7.05 -3.25 11.64
C LYS A 102 5.90 -2.25 11.77
N ARG A 103 6.20 -0.94 11.84
CA ARG A 103 5.16 0.11 11.81
C ARG A 103 4.36 0.04 10.51
N TYR A 104 5.04 -0.13 9.38
CA TYR A 104 4.38 -0.28 8.08
C TYR A 104 3.49 -1.54 8.03
N GLN A 105 3.92 -2.66 8.63
CA GLN A 105 3.10 -3.87 8.73
C GLN A 105 1.80 -3.62 9.53
N LEU A 106 1.88 -2.96 10.68
CA LEU A 106 0.70 -2.62 11.49
C LEU A 106 -0.27 -1.72 10.74
N LEU A 107 0.27 -0.75 10.01
CA LEU A 107 -0.51 0.15 9.19
C LEU A 107 -1.30 -0.56 8.09
N LEU A 108 -0.70 -1.56 7.44
CA LEU A 108 -1.41 -2.38 6.44
C LEU A 108 -2.54 -3.23 7.06
N LEU A 109 -2.48 -3.50 8.36
CA LEU A 109 -3.59 -4.19 9.05
C LEU A 109 -4.84 -3.30 9.09
N ALA A 110 -4.72 -1.97 9.05
CA ALA A 110 -5.89 -1.09 8.99
C ALA A 110 -6.72 -1.29 7.71
N GLU A 111 -6.15 -1.83 6.62
CA GLU A 111 -6.91 -2.22 5.43
C GLU A 111 -7.94 -3.34 5.72
N VAL A 112 -7.81 -4.06 6.83
CA VAL A 112 -8.79 -5.07 7.26
C VAL A 112 -10.14 -4.42 7.56
N LEU A 113 -10.19 -3.17 8.02
CA LEU A 113 -11.44 -2.46 8.24
C LEU A 113 -12.29 -2.33 6.97
N ASN A 114 -11.65 -2.36 5.80
CA ASN A 114 -12.31 -2.26 4.50
C ASN A 114 -12.70 -3.63 3.89
N ARG A 115 -12.49 -4.75 4.61
CA ARG A 115 -12.79 -6.10 4.07
C ARG A 115 -14.28 -6.37 3.96
N HIS A 116 -15.04 -6.00 4.98
CA HIS A 116 -16.47 -6.26 4.98
C HIS A 116 -17.14 -5.35 3.95
N ARG A 117 -17.58 -5.94 2.85
CA ARG A 117 -18.30 -5.24 1.78
C ARG A 117 -19.55 -6.06 1.47
N PRO A 118 -20.72 -5.67 2.00
CA PRO A 118 -21.95 -6.39 1.70
C PRO A 118 -22.17 -6.34 0.19
N LEU A 119 -22.14 -7.52 -0.44
CA LEU A 119 -22.49 -7.68 -1.83
C LEU A 119 -24.00 -7.92 -1.91
N TYR A 120 -24.67 -7.21 -2.82
CA TYR A 120 -26.09 -7.41 -3.06
C TYR A 120 -26.35 -8.87 -3.47
N GLY A 121 -27.32 -9.52 -2.81
CA GLY A 121 -27.68 -10.92 -3.04
C GLY A 121 -26.85 -11.93 -2.23
N LEU A 122 -25.89 -11.47 -1.41
CA LEU A 122 -25.09 -12.32 -0.51
C LEU A 122 -25.29 -11.96 0.97
N GLN A 123 -26.36 -11.23 1.32
CA GLN A 123 -26.61 -10.77 2.69
C GLN A 123 -26.78 -11.95 3.68
N ASP A 124 -27.36 -13.05 3.21
CA ASP A 124 -27.62 -14.25 4.03
C ASP A 124 -26.45 -15.25 4.03
N VAL A 125 -25.35 -14.96 3.33
CA VAL A 125 -24.19 -15.84 3.27
C VAL A 125 -23.21 -15.46 4.38
N GLN A 126 -22.88 -16.42 5.23
CA GLN A 126 -21.86 -16.22 6.26
C GLN A 126 -20.48 -16.04 5.64
N GLU A 127 -19.92 -14.84 5.75
CA GLU A 127 -18.55 -14.53 5.32
C GLU A 127 -17.56 -14.94 6.41
N LEU A 128 -16.66 -15.89 6.10
CA LEU A 128 -15.60 -16.32 6.99
C LEU A 128 -14.24 -15.86 6.48
N HIS A 129 -13.43 -15.30 7.38
CA HIS A 129 -12.07 -14.85 7.09
C HIS A 129 -11.04 -15.54 8.00
N PRO A 130 -10.69 -16.82 7.75
CA PRO A 130 -9.76 -17.56 8.62
C PRO A 130 -8.40 -16.86 8.80
N LEU A 131 -7.93 -16.18 7.75
CA LEU A 131 -6.66 -15.45 7.77
C LEU A 131 -6.68 -14.16 8.62
N LEU A 132 -7.86 -13.73 9.06
CA LEU A 132 -8.06 -12.59 9.96
C LEU A 132 -8.37 -13.02 11.40
N SER A 133 -8.21 -14.31 11.72
CA SER A 133 -8.32 -14.76 13.10
C SER A 133 -7.24 -14.10 13.96
N GLN A 134 -7.63 -13.63 15.15
CA GLN A 134 -6.72 -13.02 16.11
C GLN A 134 -5.43 -13.83 16.37
N PRO A 135 -5.47 -15.16 16.64
CA PRO A 135 -4.23 -15.91 16.89
C PRO A 135 -3.26 -15.89 15.70
N LEU A 136 -3.78 -15.90 14.47
CA LEU A 136 -2.94 -15.82 13.28
C LEU A 136 -2.39 -14.42 13.05
N ILE A 137 -3.19 -13.37 13.29
CA ILE A 137 -2.74 -11.98 13.23
C ILE A 137 -1.62 -11.76 14.25
N GLU A 138 -1.82 -12.13 15.51
CA GLU A 138 -0.83 -12.00 16.57
C GLU A 138 0.46 -12.76 16.25
N THR A 139 0.34 -13.99 15.72
CA THR A 139 1.49 -14.76 15.24
C THR A 139 2.24 -14.00 14.13
N CYS A 140 1.53 -13.49 13.13
CA CYS A 140 2.13 -12.70 12.03
C CYS A 140 2.80 -11.42 12.52
N LEU A 141 2.26 -10.78 13.56
CA LEU A 141 2.83 -9.57 14.15
C LEU A 141 4.10 -9.85 14.96
N ARG A 142 4.21 -11.03 15.57
CA ARG A 142 5.42 -11.46 16.29
C ARG A 142 6.60 -11.76 15.35
N ILE A 143 6.33 -12.16 14.11
CA ILE A 143 7.37 -12.49 13.12
C ILE A 143 8.11 -11.20 12.68
N PRO A 144 9.45 -11.12 12.81
CA PRO A 144 10.21 -10.00 12.24
C PRO A 144 9.99 -9.86 10.73
N VAL A 145 9.74 -8.63 10.26
CA VAL A 145 9.30 -8.39 8.87
C VAL A 145 10.33 -8.81 7.82
N TYR A 146 11.63 -8.82 8.16
CA TYR A 146 12.69 -9.30 7.26
C TYR A 146 12.64 -10.80 7.00
N LEU A 147 12.06 -11.60 7.90
CA LEU A 147 11.86 -13.03 7.66
C LEU A 147 10.77 -13.29 6.61
N LEU A 148 9.89 -12.32 6.35
CA LEU A 148 8.89 -12.44 5.29
C LEU A 148 9.50 -12.48 3.89
N LEU A 149 10.78 -12.10 3.76
CA LEU A 149 11.53 -12.04 2.50
C LEU A 149 12.23 -13.36 2.15
N ILE A 150 12.19 -14.36 3.03
CA ILE A 150 12.95 -15.61 2.92
C ILE A 150 12.95 -16.18 1.49
N GLY A 151 14.16 -16.51 1.02
CA GLY A 151 14.39 -17.13 -0.27
C GLY A 151 14.18 -16.19 -1.46
N GLY A 152 14.12 -14.88 -1.22
CA GLY A 152 13.99 -13.86 -2.25
C GLY A 152 12.68 -13.96 -3.05
N LYS A 153 11.62 -14.48 -2.44
CA LYS A 153 10.33 -14.75 -3.09
C LYS A 153 9.19 -13.97 -2.45
N THR A 154 8.22 -13.56 -3.27
CA THR A 154 7.00 -12.94 -2.73
C THR A 154 6.25 -13.97 -1.87
N ARG A 155 5.94 -13.59 -0.61
CA ARG A 155 5.36 -14.47 0.41
C ARG A 155 6.28 -15.66 0.74
N GLY A 156 7.59 -15.44 0.77
CA GLY A 156 8.61 -16.47 0.97
C GLY A 156 8.37 -17.33 2.21
N LEU A 157 8.21 -16.70 3.38
CA LEU A 157 7.94 -17.42 4.63
C LEU A 157 6.64 -18.24 4.58
N ALA A 158 5.57 -17.70 4.03
CA ALA A 158 4.31 -18.44 3.91
C ALA A 158 4.46 -19.64 2.97
N ARG A 159 5.23 -19.52 1.89
CA ARG A 159 5.50 -20.64 0.98
C ARG A 159 6.30 -21.74 1.68
N LEU A 160 7.32 -21.36 2.43
CA LEU A 160 8.12 -22.30 3.22
C LEU A 160 7.26 -23.02 4.26
N ALA A 161 6.40 -22.29 4.98
CA ALA A 161 5.54 -22.86 6.02
C ALA A 161 4.50 -23.87 5.49
N PHE A 162 4.14 -23.80 4.20
CA PHE A 162 3.14 -24.65 3.58
C PHE A 162 3.72 -25.55 2.47
N GLU A 163 5.04 -25.67 2.37
CA GLU A 163 5.72 -26.41 1.29
C GLU A 163 5.29 -27.87 1.24
N GLU A 164 5.23 -28.53 2.41
CA GLU A 164 4.80 -29.93 2.55
C GLU A 164 3.28 -30.13 2.41
N CYS A 165 2.49 -29.05 2.42
CA CYS A 165 1.03 -29.10 2.41
C CYS A 165 0.43 -28.76 1.04
N LEU A 166 1.23 -28.31 0.07
CA LEU A 166 0.78 -27.80 -1.22
C LEU A 166 1.54 -28.45 -2.38
N PRO A 167 0.91 -28.64 -3.56
CA PRO A 167 1.61 -29.12 -4.73
C PRO A 167 2.79 -28.19 -5.10
N PRO A 168 3.93 -28.74 -5.57
CA PRO A 168 5.13 -27.95 -5.91
C PRO A 168 4.85 -26.78 -6.85
N ASP A 169 3.94 -26.94 -7.82
CA ASP A 169 3.56 -25.88 -8.75
C ASP A 169 2.88 -24.67 -8.07
N ILE A 170 2.10 -24.92 -7.02
CA ILE A 170 1.45 -23.86 -6.22
C ILE A 170 2.48 -23.12 -5.38
N VAL A 171 3.40 -23.87 -4.75
CA VAL A 171 4.52 -23.33 -3.97
C VAL A 171 5.47 -22.53 -4.86
N ALA A 172 5.70 -22.96 -6.10
CA ALA A 172 6.58 -22.29 -7.06
C ALA A 172 5.93 -21.09 -7.78
N ARG A 173 4.60 -20.99 -7.81
CA ARG A 173 3.89 -19.93 -8.56
C ARG A 173 4.22 -18.52 -8.06
N GLN A 174 5.01 -17.76 -8.81
CA GLN A 174 5.38 -16.38 -8.44
C GLN A 174 4.45 -15.30 -9.00
N ARG A 175 3.64 -15.61 -10.03
CA ARG A 175 2.78 -14.64 -10.69
C ARG A 175 1.41 -14.54 -10.01
N LYS A 176 0.87 -13.33 -9.91
CA LYS A 176 -0.54 -13.05 -9.60
C LYS A 176 -1.20 -12.51 -10.86
N GLY A 177 -2.52 -12.69 -11.00
CA GLY A 177 -3.29 -12.02 -12.06
C GLY A 177 -3.05 -10.50 -12.03
N GLN A 178 -3.02 -9.89 -13.21
CA GLN A 178 -2.71 -8.47 -13.37
C GLN A 178 -3.96 -7.57 -13.23
N THR A 179 -4.71 -7.73 -12.13
CA THR A 179 -5.96 -6.99 -11.90
C THR A 179 -5.77 -5.48 -11.95
N THR A 180 -4.66 -4.96 -11.42
CA THR A 180 -4.33 -3.53 -11.48
C THR A 180 -4.15 -3.05 -12.91
N HIS A 181 -3.41 -3.79 -13.74
CA HIS A 181 -3.20 -3.42 -15.15
C HIS A 181 -4.51 -3.48 -15.93
N PHE A 182 -5.31 -4.53 -15.71
CA PHE A 182 -6.64 -4.65 -16.30
C PHE A 182 -7.53 -3.46 -15.92
N THR A 183 -7.56 -3.09 -14.64
CA THR A 183 -8.38 -1.97 -14.15
C THR A 183 -7.93 -0.64 -14.73
N LEU A 184 -6.62 -0.37 -14.76
CA LEU A 184 -6.07 0.83 -15.40
C LEU A 184 -6.39 0.88 -16.91
N SER A 185 -6.32 -0.27 -17.59
CA SER A 185 -6.70 -0.37 -19.01
C SER A 185 -8.18 -0.09 -19.23
N LEU A 186 -9.04 -0.56 -18.32
CA LEU A 186 -10.47 -0.29 -18.35
C LEU A 186 -10.75 1.21 -18.14
N LEU A 187 -10.15 1.83 -17.12
CA LEU A 187 -10.28 3.28 -16.88
C LEU A 187 -9.80 4.08 -18.10
N HIS A 188 -8.69 3.69 -18.72
CA HIS A 188 -8.20 4.37 -19.91
C HIS A 188 -9.19 4.31 -21.08
N ARG A 189 -9.85 3.16 -21.31
CA ARG A 189 -10.91 3.03 -22.33
C ARG A 189 -12.15 3.85 -21.99
N SER A 190 -12.43 4.04 -20.71
CA SER A 190 -13.55 4.84 -20.20
C SER A 190 -13.24 6.34 -20.07
N LEU A 191 -12.10 6.82 -20.58
CA LEU A 191 -11.70 8.23 -20.47
C LEU A 191 -12.78 9.24 -20.90
N PRO A 192 -13.49 9.07 -22.03
CA PRO A 192 -14.54 10.01 -22.41
C PRO A 192 -15.65 10.11 -21.35
N PHE A 193 -16.15 8.96 -20.89
CA PHE A 193 -17.15 8.87 -19.85
C PHE A 193 -16.68 9.48 -18.52
N MET A 194 -15.47 9.14 -18.07
CA MET A 194 -14.94 9.69 -16.83
C MET A 194 -14.71 11.20 -16.92
N THR A 195 -14.34 11.71 -18.10
CA THR A 195 -14.13 13.14 -18.31
C THR A 195 -15.45 13.89 -18.21
N GLU A 196 -16.49 13.47 -18.94
CA GLU A 196 -17.83 14.04 -18.82
C GLU A 196 -18.32 14.01 -17.37
N LEU A 197 -18.25 12.83 -16.74
CA LEU A 197 -18.74 12.63 -15.37
C LEU A 197 -18.02 13.52 -14.34
N LEU A 198 -16.68 13.60 -14.39
CA LEU A 198 -15.89 14.30 -13.38
C LEU A 198 -15.66 15.79 -13.66
N PHE A 199 -15.87 16.26 -14.89
CA PHE A 199 -15.71 17.68 -15.23
C PHE A 199 -17.03 18.45 -15.23
N ASP A 200 -18.15 17.77 -15.49
CA ASP A 200 -19.47 18.38 -15.64
C ASP A 200 -20.47 17.93 -14.55
N GLY A 201 -20.07 16.96 -13.71
CA GLY A 201 -20.86 16.44 -12.59
C GLY A 201 -21.00 17.37 -11.37
N VAL A 202 -21.73 16.90 -10.37
CA VAL A 202 -22.07 17.60 -9.13
C VAL A 202 -20.82 18.00 -8.35
N LEU A 203 -19.83 17.12 -8.21
CA LEU A 203 -18.61 17.43 -7.46
C LEU A 203 -17.81 18.55 -8.15
N ALA A 204 -17.81 18.61 -9.48
CA ALA A 204 -17.18 19.70 -10.24
C ALA A 204 -17.95 21.02 -10.07
N GLN A 205 -19.30 20.99 -10.16
CA GLN A 205 -20.15 22.17 -9.97
C GLN A 205 -20.02 22.77 -8.55
N LYS A 206 -19.75 21.94 -7.54
CA LYS A 206 -19.48 22.36 -6.16
C LYS A 206 -18.01 22.75 -5.91
N ASN A 207 -17.17 22.73 -6.93
CA ASN A 207 -15.72 22.97 -6.84
C ASN A 207 -14.99 22.02 -5.88
N ILE A 208 -15.53 20.83 -5.60
CA ILE A 208 -14.91 19.82 -4.73
C ILE A 208 -13.72 19.17 -5.42
N LEU A 209 -13.81 18.98 -6.74
CA LEU A 209 -12.73 18.40 -7.53
C LEU A 209 -11.75 19.46 -8.04
N ASP A 210 -10.45 19.20 -7.91
CA ASP A 210 -9.40 19.99 -8.53
C ASP A 210 -9.36 19.70 -10.04
N ARG A 211 -9.91 20.63 -10.81
CA ARG A 211 -10.00 20.55 -12.28
C ARG A 211 -8.64 20.43 -12.96
N ASN A 212 -7.59 21.06 -12.42
CA ASN A 212 -6.25 21.02 -13.01
C ASN A 212 -5.59 19.65 -12.74
N ALA A 213 -5.74 19.13 -11.52
CA ALA A 213 -5.26 17.79 -11.17
C ALA A 213 -5.93 16.71 -12.02
N LEU A 214 -7.25 16.81 -12.22
CA LEU A 214 -8.00 15.90 -13.11
C LEU A 214 -7.53 16.00 -14.56
N LYS A 215 -7.36 17.22 -15.08
CA LYS A 215 -6.90 17.44 -16.47
C LYS A 215 -5.53 16.84 -16.72
N SER A 216 -4.64 16.89 -15.73
CA SER A 216 -3.32 16.27 -15.79
C SER A 216 -3.39 14.75 -15.76
N ALA A 217 -4.30 14.17 -14.96
CA ALA A 217 -4.41 12.73 -14.80
C ALA A 217 -5.19 12.03 -15.91
N LEU A 218 -6.14 12.71 -16.56
CA LEU A 218 -7.06 12.16 -17.56
C LEU A 218 -6.67 12.54 -19.00
N ARG A 219 -5.36 12.67 -19.27
CA ARG A 219 -4.87 13.01 -20.62
C ARG A 219 -5.05 11.82 -21.59
N PRO A 220 -5.63 12.01 -22.79
CA PRO A 220 -5.85 10.91 -23.74
C PRO A 220 -4.58 10.21 -24.22
N ASP A 221 -3.47 10.94 -24.30
CA ASP A 221 -2.18 10.49 -24.82
C ASP A 221 -1.30 9.82 -23.74
N THR A 222 -1.73 9.79 -22.48
CA THR A 222 -0.92 9.32 -21.36
C THR A 222 -1.63 8.20 -20.59
N PRO A 223 -0.95 7.09 -20.28
CA PRO A 223 -1.50 6.09 -19.38
C PRO A 223 -1.82 6.68 -18.00
N ILE A 224 -2.93 6.26 -17.40
CA ILE A 224 -3.28 6.66 -16.04
C ILE A 224 -2.23 6.09 -15.08
N ASP A 225 -1.66 6.97 -14.28
CA ASP A 225 -0.72 6.64 -13.20
C ASP A 225 -1.38 5.67 -12.21
N TRP A 226 -0.69 4.58 -11.86
CA TRP A 226 -1.23 3.59 -10.92
C TRP A 226 -1.58 4.19 -9.56
N THR A 227 -0.90 5.26 -9.15
CA THR A 227 -1.19 5.95 -7.88
C THR A 227 -2.50 6.76 -7.95
N ALA A 228 -2.97 7.10 -9.15
CA ALA A 228 -4.25 7.77 -9.38
C ALA A 228 -5.45 6.80 -9.38
N LEU A 229 -5.22 5.49 -9.44
CA LEU A 229 -6.28 4.48 -9.57
C LEU A 229 -7.35 4.61 -8.47
N PHE A 230 -6.96 4.46 -7.20
CA PHE A 230 -7.92 4.48 -6.10
C PHE A 230 -8.58 5.85 -5.89
N PRO A 231 -7.83 6.98 -5.96
CA PRO A 231 -8.45 8.29 -5.84
C PRO A 231 -9.43 8.60 -6.97
N LEU A 232 -9.14 8.22 -8.22
CA LEU A 232 -10.09 8.35 -9.33
C LEU A 232 -11.34 7.49 -9.09
N CYS A 233 -11.18 6.23 -8.70
CA CYS A 233 -12.31 5.37 -8.39
C CYS A 233 -13.17 5.94 -7.26
N ALA A 234 -12.58 6.57 -6.24
CA ALA A 234 -13.32 7.23 -5.17
C ALA A 234 -14.12 8.44 -5.68
N CYS A 235 -13.55 9.29 -6.53
CA CYS A 235 -14.25 10.40 -7.15
C CYS A 235 -15.42 9.92 -8.04
N LEU A 236 -15.19 8.89 -8.86
CA LEU A 236 -16.23 8.30 -9.72
C LEU A 236 -17.36 7.70 -8.88
N ALA A 237 -17.04 6.95 -7.83
CA ALA A 237 -18.04 6.35 -6.96
C ALA A 237 -18.88 7.41 -6.24
N ALA A 238 -18.24 8.47 -5.73
CA ALA A 238 -18.93 9.58 -5.08
C ALA A 238 -19.86 10.34 -6.04
N GLU A 239 -19.41 10.61 -7.27
CA GLU A 239 -20.21 11.28 -8.30
C GLU A 239 -21.40 10.43 -8.74
N ILE A 240 -21.19 9.13 -9.02
CA ILE A 240 -22.28 8.20 -9.35
C ILE A 240 -23.29 8.12 -8.21
N TRP A 241 -22.82 8.06 -6.96
CA TRP A 241 -23.71 8.07 -5.80
C TRP A 241 -24.54 9.35 -5.73
N LEU A 242 -23.92 10.53 -5.88
CA LEU A 242 -24.64 11.82 -5.85
C LEU A 242 -25.70 11.97 -6.95
N GLN A 243 -25.52 11.29 -8.08
CA GLN A 243 -26.48 11.33 -9.19
C GLN A 243 -27.64 10.34 -9.04
N ASN A 244 -27.50 9.33 -8.17
CA ASN A 244 -28.46 8.22 -8.02
C ASN A 244 -29.01 8.07 -6.59
N TRP A 245 -28.62 8.95 -5.66
CA TRP A 245 -29.17 9.07 -4.31
C TRP A 245 -30.49 9.84 -4.35
#